data_AF-A0AAN8K2C8-F1
#
_entry.id   AF-A0AAN8K2C8-F1
#
_cell.length_a   1.000
_cell.length_b   1.000
_cell.length_c   1.000
_cell.angle_alpha   90.00
_cell.angle_beta   90.00
_cell.angle_gamma   90.00
#
_symmetry.space_group_name_H-M   'P 1'
#
loop_
_entity.id
_entity.type
_entity.pdbx_description
1 polymer ?
#
loop_
_entity_poly.entity_id
_entity_poly.type
_entity_poly.pdbx_seq_one_letter_code
_entity_poly.pdbx_strand_id
1 'polypeptide(L)'
;MVIVCLVLSVLASIHEFEKLLSCYVMYTEIIMLLWIASEFMLRLWAAGCRSRYQGIRGRMRFFKRPLCIIDFILVLASITTLIIGGTQDMFATSSLRGLRFFQILRMVRMDRRGGTWKLLGSVVWAHRQELITTLYIGVLGLIFSSFLVYLVEKDALGQGFGKDGGPIKKFSSFADALWWGVVSSV
;
A
#
# COMPACT_ATOMS: atom_id res chain seq x y z
N MET A 1 4.48 -8.88 -17.16
CA MET A 1 4.46 -7.45 -17.49
C MET A 1 4.48 -6.56 -16.24
N VAL A 2 3.46 -6.60 -15.35
CA VAL A 2 3.47 -5.78 -14.12
C VAL A 2 4.66 -6.10 -13.19
N ILE A 3 4.96 -7.39 -12.98
CA ILE A 3 6.10 -7.82 -12.15
C ILE A 3 7.44 -7.32 -12.72
N VAL A 4 7.60 -7.36 -14.04
CA VAL A 4 8.81 -6.87 -14.73
C VAL A 4 8.97 -5.36 -14.51
N CYS A 5 7.88 -4.60 -14.64
CA CYS A 5 7.88 -3.16 -14.34
C CYS A 5 8.23 -2.86 -12.87
N LEU A 6 7.77 -3.70 -11.93
CA LEU A 6 8.11 -3.59 -10.51
C LEU A 6 9.60 -3.88 -10.27
N VAL A 7 10.13 -4.96 -10.83
CA VAL A 7 11.57 -5.28 -10.71
C VAL A 7 12.43 -4.17 -11.28
N LEU A 8 12.08 -3.64 -12.46
CA LEU A 8 12.79 -2.52 -13.07
C LEU A 8 12.71 -1.24 -12.21
N SER A 9 11.57 -1.00 -11.56
CA SER A 9 11.38 0.13 -10.65
C SER A 9 12.22 0.01 -9.37
N VAL A 10 12.31 -1.20 -8.81
CA VAL A 10 13.18 -1.50 -7.67
C VAL A 10 14.64 -1.31 -8.05
N LEU A 11 15.06 -1.83 -9.20
CA LEU A 11 16.42 -1.67 -9.72
C LEU A 11 16.73 -0.19 -10.04
N ALA A 12 15.75 0.57 -10.54
CA ALA A 12 15.87 2.00 -10.75
C ALA A 12 15.99 2.81 -9.44
N SER A 13 15.71 2.20 -8.28
CA SER A 13 15.93 2.85 -6.98
C SER A 13 17.37 2.80 -6.51
N ILE A 14 18.24 2.07 -7.19
CA ILE A 14 19.68 2.01 -6.90
C ILE A 14 20.36 3.16 -7.65
N HIS A 15 21.10 4.01 -6.93
CA HIS A 15 21.72 5.24 -7.48
C HIS A 15 22.63 4.97 -8.70
N GLU A 16 23.29 3.82 -8.74
CA GLU A 16 24.20 3.45 -9.85
C GLU A 16 23.46 3.22 -11.18
N PHE A 17 22.21 2.78 -11.13
CA PHE A 17 21.43 2.39 -12.32
C PHE A 17 20.32 3.40 -12.68
N GLU A 18 20.13 4.43 -11.87
CA GLU A 18 18.99 5.35 -11.95
C GLU A 18 18.84 5.98 -13.34
N LYS A 19 19.91 6.52 -13.93
CA LYS A 19 19.84 7.25 -15.21
C LYS A 19 19.43 6.38 -16.40
N LEU A 20 19.97 5.15 -16.48
CA LEU A 20 19.66 4.22 -17.58
C LEU A 20 18.28 3.59 -17.40
N LEU A 21 17.95 3.17 -16.18
CA LEU A 21 16.70 2.48 -15.90
C LEU A 21 15.51 3.44 -15.85
N SER A 22 15.68 4.71 -15.50
CA SER A 22 14.56 5.67 -15.46
C SER A 22 13.89 5.85 -16.82
N CYS A 23 14.68 5.93 -17.90
CA CYS A 23 14.15 6.02 -19.26
C CYS A 23 13.37 4.74 -19.65
N TYR A 24 13.92 3.57 -19.31
CA TYR A 24 13.27 2.29 -19.59
C TYR A 24 11.99 2.07 -18.76
N VAL A 25 12.00 2.47 -17.49
CA VAL A 25 10.82 2.45 -16.61
C VAL A 25 9.73 3.37 -17.16
N MET A 26 10.08 4.59 -17.60
CA MET A 26 9.11 5.51 -18.20
C MET A 26 8.48 4.94 -19.48
N TYR A 27 9.28 4.37 -20.38
CA TYR A 27 8.77 3.79 -21.62
C TYR A 27 7.84 2.59 -21.38
N THR A 28 8.28 1.66 -20.53
CA THR A 28 7.46 0.49 -20.16
C THR A 28 6.18 0.89 -19.43
N GLU A 29 6.22 1.97 -18.65
CA GLU A 29 5.06 2.53 -17.99
C GLU A 29 4.04 3.11 -18.97
N ILE A 30 4.47 3.90 -19.95
CA ILE A 30 3.59 4.46 -20.99
C ILE A 30 2.92 3.33 -21.80
N ILE A 31 3.68 2.30 -22.20
CA ILE A 31 3.11 1.14 -22.91
C ILE A 31 2.05 0.44 -22.06
N MET A 32 2.34 0.22 -20.77
CA MET A 32 1.39 -0.43 -19.86
C MET A 32 0.14 0.42 -19.64
N LEU A 33 0.27 1.74 -19.59
CA LEU A 33 -0.87 2.64 -19.50
C LEU A 33 -1.77 2.57 -20.73
N LEU A 34 -1.18 2.58 -21.93
CA LEU A 34 -1.94 2.40 -23.17
C LEU A 34 -2.65 1.05 -23.23
N TRP A 35 -1.98 -0.01 -22.78
CA TRP A 35 -2.56 -1.34 -22.69
C TRP A 35 -3.74 -1.40 -21.71
N ILE A 36 -3.61 -0.78 -20.53
CA ILE A 36 -4.67 -0.73 -19.52
C ILE A 36 -5.84 0.12 -20.00
N ALA A 37 -5.58 1.27 -20.61
CA ALA A 37 -6.60 2.14 -21.15
C ALA A 37 -7.39 1.45 -22.27
N SER A 38 -6.70 0.74 -23.16
CA SER A 38 -7.37 -0.03 -24.23
C SER A 38 -8.19 -1.19 -23.66
N GLU A 39 -7.67 -1.92 -22.66
CA GLU A 39 -8.44 -2.96 -21.95
C GLU A 39 -9.72 -2.40 -21.32
N PHE A 40 -9.63 -1.21 -20.70
CA PHE A 40 -10.79 -0.53 -20.10
C PHE A 40 -11.81 -0.11 -21.15
N MET A 41 -11.37 0.48 -22.27
CA MET A 41 -12.26 0.90 -23.36
C MET A 41 -12.95 -0.30 -24.02
N LEU A 42 -12.21 -1.38 -24.29
CA LEU A 42 -12.77 -2.62 -24.82
C LEU A 42 -13.78 -3.24 -23.85
N ARG A 43 -13.51 -3.20 -22.53
CA ARG A 43 -14.43 -3.70 -21.51
C ARG A 43 -15.70 -2.85 -21.43
N LEU A 44 -15.58 -1.53 -21.54
CA LEU A 44 -16.72 -0.60 -21.58
C LEU A 44 -17.57 -0.83 -22.83
N TRP A 45 -16.93 -1.07 -23.98
CA TRP A 45 -17.59 -1.37 -25.25
C TRP A 45 -18.31 -2.73 -25.18
N ALA A 46 -17.63 -3.78 -24.71
CA ALA A 46 -18.19 -5.12 -24.54
C ALA A 46 -19.35 -5.17 -23.52
N ALA A 47 -19.35 -4.31 -22.50
CA ALA A 47 -20.47 -4.20 -21.56
C ALA A 47 -21.78 -3.76 -22.25
N GLY A 48 -21.69 -3.07 -23.39
CA GLY A 48 -22.84 -2.67 -24.22
C GLY A 48 -23.54 -3.82 -24.96
N CYS A 49 -22.90 -4.98 -25.10
CA CYS A 49 -23.44 -6.13 -25.82
C CYS A 49 -24.46 -6.95 -25.01
N ARG A 50 -24.52 -6.79 -23.68
CA ARG A 50 -25.55 -7.46 -22.86
C ARG A 50 -26.84 -6.64 -22.84
N SER A 51 -27.96 -7.24 -23.24
CA SER A 51 -29.30 -6.63 -23.22
C SER A 51 -29.66 -5.97 -21.86
N ARG A 52 -29.14 -6.51 -20.74
CA ARG A 52 -29.33 -5.98 -19.37
C ARG A 52 -28.64 -4.63 -19.08
N TYR A 53 -27.71 -4.17 -19.92
CA TYR A 53 -26.91 -2.95 -19.73
C TYR A 53 -27.06 -1.93 -20.88
N GLN A 54 -28.12 -2.04 -21.68
CA GLN A 54 -28.37 -1.07 -22.76
C GLN A 54 -28.79 0.30 -22.19
N GLY A 55 -28.29 1.38 -22.83
CA GLY A 55 -28.57 2.77 -22.44
C GLY A 55 -27.62 3.37 -21.40
N ILE A 56 -27.76 4.69 -21.19
CA ILE A 56 -26.90 5.51 -20.30
C ILE A 56 -27.04 5.08 -18.83
N ARG A 57 -28.25 4.70 -18.38
CA ARG A 57 -28.51 4.16 -17.03
C ARG A 57 -27.88 2.78 -16.79
N GLY A 58 -27.80 1.93 -17.83
CA GLY A 58 -27.14 0.62 -17.76
C GLY A 58 -25.62 0.74 -17.62
N ARG A 59 -25.01 1.63 -18.41
CA ARG A 59 -23.58 1.96 -18.34
C ARG A 59 -23.18 2.56 -16.99
N MET A 60 -24.00 3.43 -16.40
CA MET A 60 -23.68 4.04 -15.09
C MET A 60 -23.73 3.03 -13.94
N ARG A 61 -24.58 2.00 -14.02
CA ARG A 61 -24.60 0.89 -13.06
C ARG A 61 -23.37 -0.01 -13.20
N PHE A 62 -22.83 -0.16 -14.42
CA PHE A 62 -21.58 -0.88 -14.65
C PHE A 62 -20.37 -0.13 -14.08
N PHE A 63 -20.36 1.20 -14.21
CA PHE A 63 -19.31 2.07 -13.68
C PHE A 63 -19.18 1.99 -12.14
N LYS A 64 -20.29 1.74 -11.44
CA LYS A 64 -20.31 1.58 -9.97
C LYS A 64 -19.65 0.29 -9.46
N ARG A 65 -19.19 -0.61 -10.34
CA ARG A 65 -18.39 -1.75 -9.87
C ARG A 65 -17.04 -1.23 -9.34
N PRO A 66 -16.61 -1.61 -8.13
CA PRO A 66 -15.40 -1.07 -7.51
C PRO A 66 -14.15 -1.25 -8.39
N LEU A 67 -14.08 -2.35 -9.13
CA LEU A 67 -13.01 -2.62 -10.08
C LEU A 67 -12.93 -1.60 -11.24
N CYS A 68 -14.07 -1.10 -11.72
CA CYS A 68 -14.10 -0.07 -12.76
C CYS A 68 -13.70 1.31 -12.21
N ILE A 69 -14.10 1.63 -10.97
CA ILE A 69 -13.75 2.90 -10.33
C ILE A 69 -12.23 2.97 -10.10
N ILE A 70 -11.64 1.91 -9.57
CA ILE A 70 -10.19 1.83 -9.35
C ILE A 70 -9.42 1.97 -10.67
N ASP A 71 -9.88 1.30 -11.73
CA ASP A 71 -9.28 1.40 -13.06
C ASP A 71 -9.34 2.83 -13.62
N PHE A 72 -10.51 3.48 -13.52
CA PHE A 72 -10.69 4.85 -13.97
C PHE A 72 -9.81 5.85 -13.21
N ILE A 73 -9.75 5.74 -11.88
CA ILE A 73 -8.88 6.58 -11.04
C ILE A 73 -7.42 6.37 -11.42
N LEU A 74 -7.01 5.12 -11.65
CA LEU A 74 -5.63 4.78 -12.02
C LEU A 74 -5.25 5.40 -13.37
N VAL A 75 -6.12 5.28 -14.38
CA VAL A 75 -5.88 5.90 -15.71
C VAL A 75 -5.82 7.41 -15.60
N LEU A 76 -6.78 8.03 -14.90
CA LEU A 76 -6.84 9.49 -14.73
C LEU A 76 -5.59 10.02 -14.04
N ALA A 77 -5.23 9.44 -12.90
CA ALA A 77 -4.08 9.87 -12.13
C ALA A 77 -2.76 9.68 -12.88
N SER A 78 -2.64 8.61 -13.67
CA SER A 78 -1.46 8.38 -14.52
C SER A 78 -1.34 9.42 -15.64
N ILE A 79 -2.46 9.79 -16.28
CA ILE A 79 -2.49 10.85 -17.29
C ILE A 79 -2.09 12.19 -16.66
N THR A 80 -2.63 12.52 -15.49
CA THR A 80 -2.27 13.75 -14.77
C THR A 80 -0.77 13.80 -14.46
N THR A 81 -0.17 12.69 -14.01
CA THR A 81 1.26 12.62 -13.76
C THR A 81 2.11 12.78 -15.02
N LEU A 82 1.68 12.22 -16.17
CA LEU A 82 2.38 12.43 -17.44
C LEU A 82 2.34 13.89 -17.90
N ILE A 83 1.20 14.57 -17.74
CA ILE A 83 1.06 15.99 -18.11
C ILE A 83 1.96 16.88 -17.24
N ILE A 84 1.94 16.67 -15.92
CA ILE A 84 2.75 17.45 -14.97
C ILE A 84 4.24 17.18 -15.16
N GLY A 85 4.61 15.92 -15.39
CA GLY A 85 6.01 15.51 -15.62
C GLY A 85 6.62 16.07 -16.92
N GLY A 86 5.81 16.37 -17.93
CA GLY A 86 6.27 16.95 -19.20
C GLY A 86 6.57 18.46 -19.15
N THR A 87 6.08 19.17 -18.12
CA THR A 87 6.18 20.65 -18.05
C THR A 87 7.32 21.18 -17.16
N GLN A 88 7.94 20.38 -16.29
CA GLN A 88 8.95 20.88 -15.35
C GLN A 88 10.11 19.90 -15.12
N ASP A 89 11.32 20.30 -15.51
CA ASP A 89 12.57 19.56 -15.26
C ASP A 89 12.86 19.31 -13.77
N MET A 90 12.37 20.18 -12.88
CA MET A 90 12.53 20.02 -11.42
C MET A 90 11.58 18.97 -10.80
N PHE A 91 10.61 18.47 -11.56
CA PHE A 91 9.69 17.43 -11.10
C PHE A 91 10.10 16.01 -11.50
N ALA A 92 11.22 15.81 -12.21
CA ALA A 92 11.68 14.47 -12.58
C ALA A 92 11.80 13.53 -11.36
N THR A 93 12.33 14.02 -10.23
CA THR A 93 12.45 13.25 -8.98
C THR A 93 11.11 13.00 -8.28
N SER A 94 10.18 13.96 -8.35
CA SER A 94 8.83 13.83 -7.78
C SER A 94 7.93 12.91 -8.61
N SER A 95 8.05 12.98 -9.93
CA SER A 95 7.39 12.07 -10.87
C SER A 95 7.83 10.63 -10.64
N LEU A 96 9.13 10.36 -10.43
CA LEU A 96 9.64 9.02 -10.09
C LEU A 96 9.00 8.43 -8.81
N ARG A 97 8.71 9.27 -7.81
CA ARG A 97 7.98 8.83 -6.60
C ARG A 97 6.52 8.53 -6.89
N GLY A 98 5.86 9.34 -7.72
CA GLY A 98 4.48 9.12 -8.19
C GLY A 98 4.33 7.81 -8.96
N LEU A 99 5.27 7.50 -9.87
CA LEU A 99 5.27 6.25 -10.65
C LEU A 99 5.31 5.00 -9.74
N ARG A 100 6.11 5.03 -8.66
CA ARG A 100 6.17 3.93 -7.67
C ARG A 100 4.84 3.74 -6.93
N PHE A 101 4.14 4.82 -6.61
CA PHE A 101 2.82 4.76 -5.98
C PHE A 101 1.77 4.13 -6.91
N PHE A 102 1.79 4.50 -8.19
CA PHE A 102 0.90 3.89 -9.20
C PHE A 102 1.21 2.42 -9.44
N GLN A 103 2.46 1.99 -9.34
CA GLN A 103 2.84 0.57 -9.44
C GLN A 103 2.22 -0.26 -8.32
N ILE A 104 2.20 0.25 -7.09
CA ILE A 104 1.54 -0.41 -5.95
C ILE A 104 0.03 -0.53 -6.23
N LEU A 105 -0.62 0.54 -6.70
CA LEU A 105 -2.04 0.50 -7.08
C LEU A 105 -2.33 -0.50 -8.21
N ARG A 106 -1.39 -0.69 -9.17
CA ARG A 106 -1.50 -1.71 -10.22
C ARG A 106 -1.36 -3.14 -9.67
N MET A 107 -0.52 -3.34 -8.64
CA MET A 107 -0.41 -4.63 -7.95
C MET A 107 -1.72 -4.99 -7.26
N VAL A 108 -2.41 -4.02 -6.64
CA VAL A 108 -3.74 -4.21 -6.05
C VAL A 108 -4.76 -4.68 -7.09
N ARG A 109 -4.73 -4.12 -8.31
CA ARG A 109 -5.61 -4.57 -9.40
C ARG A 109 -5.30 -6.00 -9.85
N MET A 110 -4.06 -6.48 -9.74
CA MET A 110 -3.67 -7.83 -10.17
C MET A 110 -4.42 -8.93 -9.39
N ASP A 111 -4.97 -8.63 -8.22
CA ASP A 111 -6.00 -9.45 -7.55
C ASP A 111 -7.38 -9.30 -8.24
N ARG A 112 -7.40 -9.39 -9.58
CA ARG A 112 -8.51 -8.97 -10.47
C ARG A 112 -9.84 -9.67 -10.19
N ARG A 113 -9.84 -10.75 -9.41
CA ARG A 113 -11.05 -11.50 -9.07
C ARG A 113 -11.65 -11.07 -7.72
N GLY A 114 -10.91 -10.34 -6.89
CA GLY A 114 -11.27 -10.09 -5.49
C GLY A 114 -11.58 -11.39 -4.73
N GLY A 115 -11.16 -12.53 -5.28
CA GLY A 115 -11.50 -13.86 -4.79
C GLY A 115 -10.73 -14.15 -3.52
N THR A 116 -9.47 -13.72 -3.47
CA THR A 116 -8.63 -13.74 -2.28
C THR A 116 -9.26 -12.92 -1.17
N TRP A 117 -9.67 -11.69 -1.47
CA TRP A 117 -10.33 -10.79 -0.51
C TRP A 117 -11.68 -11.33 -0.03
N LYS A 118 -12.46 -11.92 -0.94
CA LYS A 118 -13.74 -12.55 -0.59
C LYS A 118 -13.54 -13.81 0.26
N LEU A 119 -12.55 -14.63 -0.06
CA LEU A 119 -12.20 -15.84 0.69
C LEU A 119 -11.68 -15.47 2.08
N LEU A 120 -10.71 -14.55 2.16
CA LEU A 120 -10.15 -14.07 3.42
C LEU A 120 -11.23 -13.43 4.27
N GLY A 121 -12.08 -12.58 3.69
CA GLY A 121 -13.25 -12.02 4.37
C GLY A 121 -14.23 -13.09 4.86
N SER A 122 -14.47 -14.14 4.06
CA SER A 122 -15.33 -15.27 4.45
C SER A 122 -14.76 -16.06 5.64
N VAL A 123 -13.45 -16.32 5.64
CA VAL A 123 -12.77 -17.04 6.72
C VAL A 123 -12.75 -16.21 8.00
N VAL A 124 -12.39 -14.91 7.89
CA VAL A 124 -12.42 -13.98 9.03
C VAL A 124 -13.83 -13.86 9.60
N TRP A 125 -14.86 -13.83 8.75
CA TRP A 125 -16.24 -13.77 9.21
C TRP A 125 -16.68 -15.04 9.94
N ALA A 126 -16.29 -16.21 9.42
CA ALA A 126 -16.59 -17.51 10.03
C ALA A 126 -15.94 -17.65 11.42
N HIS A 127 -14.68 -17.23 11.56
CA HIS A 127 -13.90 -17.35 12.79
C HIS A 127 -13.81 -16.04 13.60
N ARG A 128 -14.71 -15.08 13.37
CA ARG A 128 -14.59 -13.74 13.99
C ARG A 128 -14.56 -13.78 15.52
N GLN A 129 -15.31 -14.69 16.13
CA GLN A 129 -15.39 -14.78 17.59
C GLN A 129 -14.07 -15.26 18.20
N GLU A 130 -13.47 -16.28 17.60
CA GLU A 130 -12.17 -16.84 18.01
C GLU A 130 -11.06 -15.81 17.75
N LEU A 131 -11.08 -15.18 16.57
CA LEU A 131 -10.08 -14.17 16.18
C LEU A 131 -10.10 -12.94 17.10
N ILE A 132 -11.29 -12.41 17.42
CA ILE A 132 -11.45 -11.27 18.34
C ILE A 132 -10.99 -11.64 19.74
N THR A 133 -11.30 -12.85 20.22
CA THR A 133 -10.92 -13.28 21.57
C THR A 133 -9.41 -13.42 21.70
N THR A 134 -8.74 -14.05 20.73
CA THR A 134 -7.27 -14.18 20.72
C THR A 134 -6.58 -12.82 20.56
N LEU A 135 -7.10 -11.95 19.69
CA LEU A 135 -6.59 -10.58 19.54
C LEU A 135 -6.74 -9.78 20.84
N TYR A 136 -7.88 -9.91 21.53
CA TYR A 136 -8.13 -9.24 22.79
C TYR A 136 -7.15 -9.67 23.88
N ILE A 137 -6.98 -11.00 24.06
CA ILE A 137 -6.02 -11.54 25.04
C ILE A 137 -4.60 -11.11 24.68
N GLY A 138 -4.23 -11.14 23.40
CA GLY A 138 -2.91 -10.70 22.92
C GLY A 138 -2.64 -9.22 23.21
N VAL A 139 -3.59 -8.33 22.89
CA VAL A 139 -3.46 -6.89 23.17
C VAL A 139 -3.41 -6.61 24.67
N LEU A 140 -4.23 -7.30 25.48
CA LEU A 140 -4.25 -7.14 26.93
C LEU A 140 -2.93 -7.61 27.56
N GLY A 141 -2.39 -8.75 27.11
CA GLY A 141 -1.07 -9.24 27.52
C GLY A 141 0.06 -8.30 27.10
N LEU A 142 -0.01 -7.73 25.88
CA LEU A 142 0.96 -6.76 25.39
C LEU A 142 0.96 -5.48 26.23
N ILE A 143 -0.22 -4.92 26.53
CA ILE A 143 -0.35 -3.74 27.39
C ILE A 143 0.23 -4.02 28.78
N PHE A 144 -0.11 -5.19 29.36
CA PHE A 144 0.38 -5.57 30.68
C PHE A 144 1.90 -5.76 30.71
N SER A 145 2.46 -6.46 29.71
CA SER A 145 3.90 -6.66 29.55
C SER A 145 4.65 -5.35 29.35
N SER A 146 4.17 -4.47 28.45
CA SER A 146 4.77 -3.14 28.23
C SER A 146 4.69 -2.27 29.48
N PHE A 147 3.61 -2.37 30.27
CA PHE A 147 3.49 -1.64 31.53
C PHE A 147 4.47 -2.16 32.60
N LEU A 148 4.63 -3.48 32.73
CA LEU A 148 5.62 -4.06 33.64
C LEU A 148 7.05 -3.67 33.26
N VAL A 149 7.40 -3.76 31.97
CA VAL A 149 8.72 -3.34 31.48
C VAL A 149 8.95 -1.86 31.73
N TYR A 150 7.95 -1.01 31.48
CA TYR A 150 8.02 0.41 31.79
C TYR A 150 8.26 0.66 33.30
N LEU A 151 7.57 -0.05 34.19
CA LEU A 151 7.79 0.09 35.63
C LEU A 151 9.18 -0.39 36.07
N VAL A 152 9.62 -1.56 35.60
CA VAL A 152 10.95 -2.10 35.90
C VAL A 152 12.05 -1.16 35.43
N GLU A 153 11.95 -0.63 34.22
CA GLU A 153 12.96 0.30 33.72
C GLU A 153 12.89 1.67 34.40
N LYS A 154 11.70 2.15 34.76
CA LYS A 154 11.57 3.39 35.53
C LYS A 154 12.17 3.26 36.94
N ASP A 155 11.99 2.11 37.60
CA ASP A 155 12.54 1.84 38.93
C ASP A 155 14.05 1.56 38.89
N ALA A 156 14.54 0.85 37.86
CA ALA A 156 15.98 0.64 37.63
C ALA A 156 16.72 1.96 37.33
N LEU A 157 16.10 2.86 36.55
CA LEU A 157 16.62 4.21 36.29
C LEU A 157 16.48 5.14 37.52
N GLY A 158 15.59 4.82 38.47
CA GLY A 158 15.42 5.53 39.73
C GLY A 158 16.47 5.21 40.80
N GLN A 159 17.19 4.08 40.70
CA GLN A 159 18.22 3.68 41.68
C GLN A 159 19.66 3.59 41.11
N GLY A 160 19.85 3.67 39.80
CA GLY A 160 21.18 3.61 39.18
C GLY A 160 21.63 4.95 38.62
N PHE A 161 22.60 5.60 39.29
CA PHE A 161 23.46 6.58 38.64
C PHE A 161 24.16 5.88 37.46
N GLY A 162 23.94 6.36 36.24
CA GLY A 162 24.62 5.83 35.05
C GLY A 162 26.14 5.89 35.22
N LYS A 163 26.85 4.85 34.76
CA LYS A 163 28.32 4.78 34.80
C LYS A 163 28.99 5.87 33.95
N ASP A 164 28.23 6.50 33.06
CA ASP A 164 28.56 7.73 32.34
C ASP A 164 27.50 8.79 32.74
N GLY A 165 27.91 9.93 33.28
CA GLY A 165 27.05 10.91 33.97
C GLY A 165 26.01 11.66 33.12
N GLY A 166 25.13 10.93 32.42
CA GLY A 166 23.97 11.46 31.69
C GLY A 166 22.76 10.51 31.79
N PRO A 167 21.52 11.00 31.71
CA PRO A 167 20.34 10.18 31.90
C PRO A 167 20.11 9.25 30.69
N ILE A 168 20.22 7.93 30.90
CA ILE A 168 19.84 6.92 29.90
C ILE A 168 18.31 6.79 29.90
N LYS A 169 17.59 7.68 29.20
CA LYS A 169 16.14 7.54 29.01
C LYS A 169 15.84 6.59 27.85
N LYS A 170 15.96 5.27 28.07
CA LYS A 170 15.60 4.25 27.05
C LYS A 170 14.08 4.15 26.81
N PHE A 171 13.25 4.52 27.79
CA PHE A 171 11.80 4.64 27.64
C PHE A 171 11.31 5.91 28.30
N SER A 172 11.10 6.95 27.50
CA SER A 172 10.65 8.25 27.97
C SER A 172 9.12 8.32 28.11
N SER A 173 8.43 7.49 27.32
CA SER A 173 6.97 7.43 27.24
C SER A 173 6.47 5.99 27.25
N PHE A 174 5.24 5.78 27.71
CA PHE A 174 4.52 4.50 27.56
C PHE A 174 4.47 4.04 26.09
N ALA A 175 4.47 4.98 25.13
CA ALA A 175 4.54 4.70 23.71
C ALA A 175 5.83 3.96 23.29
N ASP A 176 6.97 4.27 23.92
CA ASP A 176 8.25 3.62 23.63
C ASP A 176 8.24 2.16 24.11
N ALA A 177 7.66 1.92 25.31
CA ALA A 177 7.53 0.59 25.88
C ALA A 177 6.48 -0.26 25.13
N LEU A 178 5.45 0.39 24.60
CA LEU A 178 4.46 -0.24 23.72
C LEU A 178 5.09 -0.64 22.38
N TRP A 179 5.91 0.24 21.77
CA TRP A 179 6.64 -0.07 20.54
C TRP A 179 7.56 -1.28 20.73
N TRP A 180 8.33 -1.29 21.82
CA TRP A 180 9.19 -2.44 22.16
C TRP A 180 8.39 -3.72 22.40
N GLY A 181 7.28 -3.63 23.14
CA GLY A 181 6.38 -4.77 23.35
C GLY A 181 5.82 -5.34 22.05
N VAL A 182 5.44 -4.49 21.09
CA VAL A 182 4.99 -4.93 19.75
C VAL A 182 6.11 -5.62 18.99
N VAL A 183 7.32 -5.05 18.97
CA VAL A 183 8.47 -5.63 18.26
C VAL A 183 8.90 -6.98 18.85
N SER A 184 8.81 -7.14 20.17
CA SER A 184 9.16 -8.40 20.86
C SER A 184 8.04 -9.44 20.88
N SER A 185 6.79 -9.07 20.60
CA SER A 185 5.64 -10.00 20.54
C SER A 185 5.44 -10.66 19.17
N VAL A 186 6.17 -10.21 18.14
CA VAL A 186 6.23 -10.81 16.80
C VAL A 186 7.40 -11.78 16.72
#